data_AF-X1J132-F1
#
_entry.id   AF-X1J132-F1
#
_cell.length_a   1.000
_cell.length_b   1.000
_cell.length_c   1.000
_cell.angle_alpha   90.00
_cell.angle_beta   90.00
_cell.angle_gamma   90.00
#
_symmetry.space_group_name_H-M   'P 1'
#
loop_
_entity.id
_entity.type
_entity.pdbx_description
1 polymer ?
#
loop_
_entity_poly.entity_id
_entity_poly.type
_entity_poly.pdbx_seq_one_letter_code
_entity_poly.pdbx_strand_id
1 'polypeptide(L)'
;LGKHLSEEIRRRQSESLKRFYREHPGIRQEFGKNHSGSNHWNWKGGRSTEIRLLRQSEEYKEWRDAVFRRDNWTCQNPECGYKGHKIVAHHIKDFEEYPELRYDVDNGQTLCRACHKKLHYNIGEGMQFKVGQYPWNKLPVPAREELEKLYWGWGLSTVDIARTFGTSHRTVRKWLRHYSIRIRSLSEARQNLFNNQHYLILWEREAKAESQILEKVQAKQGA
;
A
#
# COMPACT_ATOMS: atom_id res chain seq x y z
N LEU A 1 1.69 8.37 -39.85
CA LEU A 1 0.96 9.66 -39.74
C LEU A 1 -0.54 9.37 -39.76
N GLY A 2 -1.18 9.25 -38.59
CA GLY A 2 -2.63 9.04 -38.51
C GLY A 2 -3.35 10.37 -38.74
N LYS A 3 -4.27 10.43 -39.72
CA LYS A 3 -5.08 11.63 -39.95
C LYS A 3 -5.96 11.88 -38.73
N HIS A 4 -5.83 13.06 -38.12
CA HIS A 4 -6.62 13.44 -36.96
C HIS A 4 -8.06 13.74 -37.41
N LEU A 5 -9.00 12.85 -37.07
CA LEU A 5 -10.43 13.03 -37.38
C LEU A 5 -10.99 14.29 -36.70
N SER A 6 -11.83 15.06 -37.41
CA SER A 6 -12.56 16.20 -36.83
C SER A 6 -13.52 15.75 -35.73
N GLU A 7 -13.83 16.64 -34.78
CA GLU A 7 -14.75 16.34 -33.67
C GLU A 7 -16.13 15.93 -34.17
N GLU A 8 -16.62 16.54 -35.24
CA GLU A 8 -17.91 16.23 -35.85
C GLU A 8 -17.96 14.78 -36.35
N ILE A 9 -16.92 14.32 -37.05
CA ILE A 9 -16.86 12.94 -37.55
C ILE A 9 -16.79 11.95 -36.38
N ARG A 10 -16.01 12.25 -35.32
CA ARG A 10 -15.97 11.40 -34.12
C ARG A 10 -17.33 11.31 -33.44
N ARG A 11 -18.05 12.44 -33.33
CA ARG A 11 -19.39 12.49 -32.74
C ARG A 11 -20.36 11.62 -33.54
N ARG A 12 -20.40 11.77 -34.86
CA ARG A 12 -21.26 10.99 -35.76
C ARG A 12 -20.95 9.49 -35.68
N GLN A 13 -19.67 9.11 -35.67
CA GLN A 13 -19.26 7.72 -35.48
C GLN A 13 -19.70 7.18 -34.11
N SER A 14 -19.54 7.97 -33.03
CA SER A 14 -19.96 7.58 -31.68
C SER A 14 -21.48 7.37 -31.58
N GLU A 15 -22.28 8.27 -32.14
CA GLU A 15 -23.74 8.14 -32.12
C GLU A 15 -24.22 6.95 -32.94
N SER A 16 -23.63 6.72 -34.12
CA SER A 16 -23.90 5.53 -34.94
C SER A 16 -23.61 4.24 -34.17
N LEU A 17 -22.46 4.16 -33.50
CA LEU A 17 -22.07 3.00 -32.70
C LEU A 17 -23.01 2.77 -31.50
N LYS A 18 -23.42 3.85 -30.81
CA LYS A 18 -24.39 3.80 -29.70
C LYS A 18 -25.76 3.31 -30.17
N ARG A 19 -26.19 3.72 -31.36
CA ARG A 19 -27.43 3.24 -31.98
C ARG A 19 -27.35 1.76 -32.30
N PHE A 20 -26.27 1.33 -32.96
CA PHE A 20 -26.03 -0.08 -33.30
C PHE A 20 -26.10 -0.99 -32.07
N TYR A 21 -25.42 -0.65 -30.97
CA TYR A 21 -25.46 -1.45 -29.75
C TYR A 21 -26.81 -1.44 -29.02
N ARG A 22 -27.65 -0.43 -29.22
CA ARG A 22 -29.04 -0.44 -28.71
C ARG A 22 -29.92 -1.39 -29.51
N GLU A 23 -29.74 -1.42 -30.82
CA GLU A 23 -30.51 -2.27 -31.74
C GLU A 23 -30.06 -3.75 -31.68
N HIS A 24 -28.83 -4.01 -31.23
CA HIS A 24 -28.25 -5.36 -31.17
C HIS A 24 -27.71 -5.68 -29.74
N PRO A 25 -28.61 -5.93 -28.77
CA PRO A 25 -28.21 -6.33 -27.43
C PRO A 25 -27.42 -7.66 -27.47
N GLY A 26 -26.36 -7.77 -26.68
CA GLY A 26 -25.48 -8.96 -26.65
C GLY A 26 -24.23 -8.85 -27.53
N ILE A 27 -24.31 -8.24 -28.72
CA ILE A 27 -23.16 -8.11 -29.64
C ILE A 27 -21.98 -7.40 -28.98
N ARG A 28 -22.25 -6.40 -28.12
CA ARG A 28 -21.19 -5.68 -27.41
C ARG A 28 -20.39 -6.59 -26.47
N GLN A 29 -21.06 -7.53 -25.79
CA GLN A 29 -20.40 -8.49 -24.91
C GLN A 29 -19.62 -9.54 -25.70
N GLU A 30 -20.19 -10.05 -26.81
CA GLU A 30 -19.50 -11.00 -27.69
C GLU A 30 -18.25 -10.40 -28.33
N PHE A 31 -18.33 -9.19 -28.87
CA PHE A 31 -17.18 -8.50 -29.46
C PHE A 31 -16.05 -8.31 -28.44
N GLY A 32 -16.40 -7.96 -27.20
CA GLY A 32 -15.44 -7.80 -26.10
C GLY A 32 -14.71 -9.11 -25.75
N LYS A 33 -15.42 -10.24 -25.72
CA LYS A 33 -14.84 -11.57 -25.46
C LYS A 33 -13.88 -12.00 -26.56
N ASN A 34 -14.20 -11.70 -27.82
CA ASN A 34 -13.39 -12.10 -28.98
C ASN A 34 -12.16 -11.22 -29.22
N HIS A 35 -12.07 -10.06 -28.57
CA HIS A 35 -10.94 -9.13 -28.69
C HIS A 35 -10.24 -8.88 -27.34
N SER A 36 -10.27 -9.84 -26.43
CA SER A 36 -9.58 -9.75 -25.14
C SER A 36 -8.86 -11.06 -24.79
N GLY A 37 -7.98 -11.00 -23.79
CA GLY A 37 -7.22 -12.17 -23.35
C GLY A 37 -6.44 -12.81 -24.51
N SER A 38 -6.43 -14.14 -24.58
CA SER A 38 -5.77 -14.91 -25.63
C SER A 38 -6.31 -14.69 -27.03
N ASN A 39 -7.51 -14.14 -27.15
CA ASN A 39 -8.17 -13.93 -28.43
C ASN A 39 -7.75 -12.61 -29.10
N HIS A 40 -7.09 -11.71 -28.38
CA HIS A 40 -6.63 -10.45 -28.95
C HIS A 40 -5.31 -10.65 -29.72
N TRP A 41 -5.26 -10.19 -30.97
CA TRP A 41 -4.07 -10.24 -31.86
C TRP A 41 -2.75 -9.70 -31.26
N ASN A 42 -2.80 -8.73 -30.34
CA ASN A 42 -1.62 -8.21 -29.62
C ASN A 42 -1.40 -8.88 -28.24
N TRP A 43 -2.09 -9.99 -27.95
CA TRP A 43 -1.87 -10.76 -26.73
C TRP A 43 -0.51 -11.44 -26.77
N LYS A 44 0.21 -11.33 -25.66
CA LYS A 44 1.60 -11.77 -25.56
C LYS A 44 1.79 -12.75 -24.41
N GLY A 45 0.90 -13.74 -24.30
CA GLY A 45 1.01 -14.83 -23.32
C GLY A 45 0.72 -14.43 -21.87
N GLY A 46 -0.21 -13.51 -21.63
CA GLY A 46 -0.65 -13.20 -20.26
C GLY A 46 0.39 -12.48 -19.39
N ARG A 47 1.21 -11.58 -19.96
CA ARG A 47 2.25 -10.80 -19.23
C ARG A 47 1.78 -9.98 -18.01
N SER A 48 0.48 -9.93 -17.73
CA SER A 48 -0.01 -9.30 -16.50
C SER A 48 0.52 -10.10 -15.31
N THR A 49 1.20 -9.44 -14.37
CA THR A 49 1.46 -10.09 -13.08
C THR A 49 0.13 -10.36 -12.37
N GLU A 50 0.08 -11.39 -11.54
CA GLU A 50 -1.09 -11.73 -10.72
C GLU A 50 -1.59 -10.50 -9.94
N ILE A 51 -0.68 -9.74 -9.33
CA ILE A 51 -0.99 -8.50 -8.61
C ILE A 51 -1.70 -7.48 -9.51
N ARG A 52 -1.31 -7.38 -10.79
CA ARG A 52 -1.98 -6.49 -11.74
C ARG A 52 -3.42 -6.93 -12.01
N LEU A 53 -3.63 -8.25 -12.14
CA LEU A 53 -4.97 -8.82 -12.34
C LEU A 53 -5.85 -8.61 -11.11
N LEU A 54 -5.31 -8.83 -9.90
CA LEU A 54 -6.02 -8.59 -8.64
C LEU A 54 -6.43 -7.13 -8.46
N ARG A 55 -5.64 -6.16 -8.95
CA ARG A 55 -6.01 -4.74 -8.93
C ARG A 55 -7.02 -4.33 -10.02
N GLN A 56 -7.29 -5.21 -10.97
CA GLN A 56 -8.31 -5.04 -12.02
C GLN A 56 -9.59 -5.82 -11.71
N SER A 57 -9.58 -6.65 -10.67
CA SER A 57 -10.67 -7.51 -10.27
C SER A 57 -11.87 -6.71 -9.78
N GLU A 58 -13.03 -7.35 -9.69
CA GLU A 58 -14.26 -6.69 -9.23
C GLU A 58 -14.17 -6.39 -7.73
N GLU A 59 -13.61 -7.31 -6.95
CA GLU A 59 -13.37 -7.17 -5.51
C GLU A 59 -12.52 -5.93 -5.20
N TYR A 60 -11.53 -5.62 -6.04
CA TYR A 60 -10.74 -4.40 -5.89
C TYR A 60 -11.58 -3.14 -6.14
N LYS A 61 -12.49 -3.16 -7.13
CA LYS A 61 -13.37 -2.02 -7.41
C LYS A 61 -14.35 -1.81 -6.27
N GLU A 62 -14.96 -2.88 -5.76
CA GLU A 62 -15.86 -2.86 -4.62
C GLU A 62 -15.17 -2.34 -3.38
N TRP A 63 -13.98 -2.85 -3.05
CA TRP A 63 -13.16 -2.36 -1.95
C TRP A 63 -12.85 -0.87 -2.10
N ARG A 64 -12.37 -0.45 -3.27
CA ARG A 64 -12.03 0.95 -3.54
C ARG A 64 -13.25 1.86 -3.35
N ASP A 65 -14.39 1.45 -3.86
CA ASP A 65 -15.63 2.23 -3.78
C ASP A 65 -16.17 2.25 -2.34
N ALA A 66 -15.99 1.18 -1.56
CA ALA A 66 -16.30 1.14 -0.13
C ALA A 66 -15.43 2.11 0.68
N VAL A 67 -14.12 2.16 0.42
CA VAL A 67 -13.19 3.13 1.03
C VAL A 67 -13.62 4.57 0.72
N PHE A 68 -13.91 4.86 -0.55
CA PHE A 68 -14.40 6.18 -0.95
C PHE A 68 -15.72 6.56 -0.29
N ARG A 69 -16.65 5.61 -0.16
CA ARG A 69 -17.95 5.83 0.47
C ARG A 69 -17.80 6.12 1.96
N ARG A 70 -17.01 5.33 2.68
CA ARG A 70 -16.70 5.55 4.11
C ARG A 70 -16.14 6.95 4.34
N ASP A 71 -15.23 7.37 3.46
CA ASP A 71 -14.50 8.63 3.57
C ASP A 71 -15.26 9.83 2.93
N ASN A 72 -16.52 9.62 2.50
CA ASN A 72 -17.34 10.63 1.81
C ASN A 72 -16.61 11.31 0.63
N TRP A 73 -15.88 10.53 -0.16
CA TRP A 73 -15.05 10.97 -1.29
C TRP A 73 -14.08 12.13 -0.94
N THR A 74 -13.68 12.19 0.33
CA THR A 74 -12.86 13.27 0.87
C THR A 74 -11.48 12.74 1.25
N CYS A 75 -10.45 13.49 0.90
CA CYS A 75 -9.07 13.20 1.29
C CYS A 75 -8.96 13.17 2.82
N GLN A 76 -8.51 12.05 3.35
CA GLN A 76 -8.34 11.80 4.79
C GLN A 76 -6.98 12.30 5.33
N ASN A 77 -6.25 13.10 4.55
CA ASN A 77 -5.14 13.85 5.11
C ASN A 77 -5.71 15.03 5.93
N PRO A 78 -5.41 15.12 7.25
CA PRO A 78 -5.99 16.13 8.14
C PRO A 78 -5.77 17.59 7.69
N GLU A 79 -4.66 17.86 7.00
CA GLU A 79 -4.29 19.20 6.54
C GLU A 79 -4.86 19.53 5.14
N CYS A 80 -5.62 18.60 4.52
CA CYS A 80 -6.05 18.74 3.13
C CYS A 80 -7.56 18.91 2.96
N GLY A 81 -8.37 17.96 3.44
CA GLY A 81 -9.83 17.99 3.28
C GLY A 81 -10.36 18.02 1.84
N TYR A 82 -9.52 17.78 0.82
CA TYR A 82 -9.93 17.85 -0.60
C TYR A 82 -11.07 16.88 -0.91
N LYS A 83 -12.17 17.39 -1.47
CA LYS A 83 -13.32 16.60 -1.93
C LYS A 83 -13.46 16.74 -3.45
N GLY A 84 -13.45 15.61 -4.17
CA GLY A 84 -13.58 15.62 -5.64
C GLY A 84 -13.10 14.33 -6.30
N HIS A 85 -13.02 14.36 -7.63
CA HIS A 85 -12.71 13.16 -8.43
C HIS A 85 -11.21 12.79 -8.46
N LYS A 86 -10.30 13.70 -8.07
CA LYS A 86 -8.85 13.45 -8.07
C LYS A 86 -8.38 12.73 -6.81
N ILE A 87 -9.08 11.66 -6.44
CA ILE A 87 -8.78 10.82 -5.27
C ILE A 87 -8.32 9.41 -5.68
N VAL A 88 -7.71 8.71 -4.74
CA VAL A 88 -7.26 7.32 -4.83
C VAL A 88 -7.47 6.63 -3.51
N ALA A 89 -7.77 5.33 -3.54
CA ALA A 89 -7.76 4.48 -2.36
C ALA A 89 -6.34 3.97 -2.16
N HIS A 90 -5.70 4.44 -1.11
CA HIS A 90 -4.39 4.04 -0.66
C HIS A 90 -4.50 2.85 0.30
N HIS A 91 -3.67 1.83 0.13
CA HIS A 91 -3.51 0.76 1.10
C HIS A 91 -2.55 1.18 2.21
N ILE A 92 -2.97 1.10 3.47
CA ILE A 92 -2.16 1.45 4.65
C ILE A 92 -1.07 0.38 4.86
N LYS A 93 -1.45 -0.90 4.84
CA LYS A 93 -0.55 -2.06 4.76
C LYS A 93 -0.39 -2.47 3.30
N ASP A 94 0.82 -2.85 2.92
CA ASP A 94 1.16 -3.13 1.53
C ASP A 94 0.31 -4.28 0.94
N PHE A 95 -0.20 -4.08 -0.28
CA PHE A 95 -1.10 -5.01 -0.96
C PHE A 95 -0.45 -6.36 -1.31
N GLU A 96 0.86 -6.38 -1.55
CA GLU A 96 1.61 -7.58 -1.89
C GLU A 96 1.99 -8.34 -0.62
N GLU A 97 2.45 -7.64 0.42
CA GLU A 97 2.95 -8.25 1.67
C GLU A 97 1.84 -8.73 2.61
N TYR A 98 0.65 -8.13 2.56
CA TYR A 98 -0.48 -8.47 3.44
C TYR A 98 -1.71 -8.89 2.61
N PRO A 99 -1.68 -10.09 1.97
CA PRO A 99 -2.75 -10.58 1.12
C PRO A 99 -4.11 -10.65 1.81
N GLU A 100 -4.13 -10.95 3.10
CA GLU A 100 -5.30 -11.02 3.97
C GLU A 100 -5.98 -9.67 4.20
N LEU A 101 -5.25 -8.56 4.03
CA LEU A 101 -5.75 -7.20 4.24
C LEU A 101 -6.07 -6.45 2.93
N ARG A 102 -5.94 -7.10 1.76
CA ARG A 102 -6.09 -6.45 0.45
C ARG A 102 -7.42 -5.72 0.25
N TYR A 103 -8.48 -6.34 0.77
CA TYR A 103 -9.86 -5.90 0.61
C TYR A 103 -10.51 -5.52 1.94
N ASP A 104 -9.73 -5.41 3.01
CA ASP A 104 -10.17 -4.80 4.24
C ASP A 104 -10.34 -3.29 4.03
N VAL A 105 -11.55 -2.77 4.27
CA VAL A 105 -11.88 -1.35 4.12
C VAL A 105 -11.06 -0.50 5.10
N ASP A 106 -10.77 -1.01 6.30
CA ASP A 106 -9.98 -0.30 7.31
C ASP A 106 -8.49 -0.26 6.96
N ASN A 107 -8.04 -1.17 6.09
CA ASN A 107 -6.73 -1.07 5.46
C ASN A 107 -6.69 -0.09 4.27
N GLY A 108 -7.82 0.52 3.92
CA GLY A 108 -7.93 1.52 2.87
C GLY A 108 -8.04 2.95 3.41
N GLN A 109 -7.54 3.91 2.63
CA GLN A 109 -7.67 5.34 2.92
C GLN A 109 -7.82 6.17 1.65
N THR A 110 -8.82 7.05 1.63
CA THR A 110 -9.01 8.00 0.53
C THR A 110 -8.02 9.13 0.62
N LEU A 111 -7.21 9.33 -0.42
CA LEU A 111 -6.28 10.45 -0.52
C LEU A 111 -6.43 11.15 -1.86
N CYS A 112 -6.30 12.47 -1.88
CA CYS A 112 -6.17 13.19 -3.15
C CYS A 112 -4.83 12.82 -3.82
N ARG A 113 -4.76 12.95 -5.16
CA ARG A 113 -3.53 12.63 -5.91
C ARG A 113 -2.30 13.37 -5.38
N ALA A 114 -2.45 14.63 -4.94
CA ALA A 114 -1.35 15.41 -4.37
C ALA A 114 -0.83 14.83 -3.05
N CYS A 115 -1.72 14.52 -2.10
CA CYS A 115 -1.35 13.89 -0.83
C CYS A 115 -0.83 12.47 -1.03
N HIS A 116 -1.47 11.67 -1.89
CA HIS A 116 -0.98 10.33 -2.21
C HIS A 116 0.43 10.35 -2.81
N LYS A 117 0.73 11.34 -3.67
CA LYS A 117 2.08 11.51 -4.24
C LYS A 117 3.12 11.73 -3.13
N LYS A 118 2.80 12.52 -2.11
CA LYS A 118 3.68 12.75 -0.94
C LYS A 118 3.97 11.47 -0.14
N LEU A 119 3.09 10.47 -0.18
CA LEU A 119 3.35 9.14 0.42
C LEU A 119 4.29 8.27 -0.42
N HIS A 120 4.18 8.35 -1.75
CA HIS A 120 5.01 7.57 -2.67
C HIS A 120 6.33 8.24 -3.03
N TYR A 121 6.50 9.52 -2.70
CA TYR A 121 7.81 10.15 -2.73
C TYR A 121 8.69 9.52 -1.65
N ASN A 122 9.75 8.89 -2.12
CA ASN A 122 10.76 8.27 -1.29
C ASN A 122 11.19 9.23 -0.17
N ILE A 123 10.96 8.81 1.07
CA ILE A 123 11.87 9.16 2.16
C ILE A 123 13.25 8.66 1.71
N GLY A 124 14.10 9.52 1.12
CA GLY A 124 15.37 9.02 0.58
C GLY A 124 16.25 9.94 -0.25
N GLU A 125 15.77 10.98 -0.94
CA GLU A 125 16.68 11.88 -1.66
C GLU A 125 16.18 13.33 -1.62
N GLY A 126 16.92 14.18 -0.89
CA GLY A 126 16.74 15.64 -0.89
C GLY A 126 15.62 16.23 -0.03
N MET A 127 14.79 15.41 0.64
CA MET A 127 13.72 15.92 1.52
C MET A 127 14.16 15.94 2.99
N GLN A 128 14.43 17.14 3.52
CA GLN A 128 14.58 17.37 4.96
C GLN A 128 13.19 17.63 5.57
N PHE A 129 12.68 16.70 6.37
CA PHE A 129 11.51 16.95 7.21
C PHE A 129 11.96 17.72 8.44
N LYS A 130 11.23 18.79 8.83
CA LYS A 130 11.44 19.40 10.15
C LYS A 130 11.03 18.39 11.23
N VAL A 131 11.67 18.42 12.39
CA VAL A 131 11.27 17.60 13.55
C VAL A 131 9.77 17.82 13.80
N GLY A 132 8.97 16.75 13.73
CA GLY A 132 7.52 16.79 13.89
C GLY A 132 6.67 17.02 12.61
N GLN A 133 7.28 17.23 11.43
CA GLN A 133 6.56 17.29 10.13
C GLN A 133 6.70 15.96 9.37
N TYR A 134 5.99 14.92 9.78
CA TYR A 134 5.96 13.65 9.06
C TYR A 134 4.76 13.57 8.10
N PRO A 135 4.87 12.91 6.94
CA PRO A 135 3.73 12.67 6.05
C PRO A 135 2.62 11.94 6.83
N TRP A 136 1.52 12.64 7.04
CA TRP A 136 0.36 12.17 7.79
C TRP A 136 -0.30 10.97 7.10
N ASN A 137 0.18 9.77 7.40
CA ASN A 137 -0.62 8.64 7.90
C ASN A 137 0.28 7.45 8.24
N LYS A 138 0.44 7.27 9.55
CA LYS A 138 0.81 6.07 10.32
C LYS A 138 1.92 5.17 9.76
N LEU A 139 3.04 5.18 10.47
CA LEU A 139 3.44 4.13 11.42
C LEU A 139 4.33 4.80 12.48
N PRO A 140 4.44 4.27 13.72
CA PRO A 140 5.41 4.80 14.68
C PRO A 140 6.78 4.77 14.01
N VAL A 141 7.29 5.93 13.64
CA VAL A 141 8.67 6.04 13.17
C VAL A 141 9.49 6.02 14.45
N PRO A 142 10.22 4.94 14.75
CA PRO A 142 11.09 4.94 15.91
C PRO A 142 12.08 6.09 15.83
N ALA A 143 12.49 6.61 16.98
CA ALA A 143 13.61 7.54 17.02
C ALA A 143 14.83 6.88 16.34
N ARG A 144 15.73 7.70 15.78
CA ARG A 144 16.92 7.17 15.09
C ARG A 144 17.68 6.19 15.98
N GLU A 145 17.86 6.55 17.24
CA GLU A 145 18.60 5.80 18.25
C GLU A 145 17.93 4.46 18.55
N GLU A 146 16.59 4.45 18.63
CA GLU A 146 15.81 3.24 18.82
C GLU A 146 15.94 2.31 17.60
N LEU A 147 15.80 2.84 16.38
CA LEU A 147 15.95 2.05 15.16
C LEU A 147 17.35 1.45 15.02
N GLU A 148 18.38 2.24 15.31
CA GLU A 148 19.78 1.81 15.28
C GLU A 148 20.06 0.73 16.33
N LYS A 149 19.52 0.90 17.55
CA LYS A 149 19.60 -0.10 18.62
C LYS A 149 18.90 -1.40 18.25
N LEU A 150 17.70 -1.36 17.68
CA LEU A 150 16.99 -2.56 17.22
C LEU A 150 17.74 -3.29 16.10
N TYR A 151 18.25 -2.54 15.11
CA TYR A 151 18.85 -3.11 13.91
C TYR A 151 20.29 -3.59 14.07
N TRP A 152 21.16 -2.76 14.66
CA TRP A 152 22.58 -3.09 14.87
C TRP A 152 22.85 -3.61 16.28
N GLY A 153 22.23 -3.01 17.31
CA GLY A 153 22.43 -3.43 18.70
C GLY A 153 21.84 -4.81 18.98
N TRP A 154 20.55 -5.00 18.68
CA TRP A 154 19.84 -6.26 18.88
C TRP A 154 19.85 -7.16 17.64
N GLY A 155 20.47 -6.71 16.54
CA GLY A 155 20.62 -7.48 15.31
C GLY A 155 19.31 -7.90 14.63
N LEU A 156 18.17 -7.30 14.97
CA LEU A 156 16.88 -7.67 14.38
C LEU A 156 16.89 -7.46 12.87
N SER A 157 16.19 -8.34 12.13
CA SER A 157 16.02 -8.13 10.70
C SER A 157 15.04 -6.99 10.42
N THR A 158 15.08 -6.44 9.21
CA THR A 158 14.08 -5.45 8.79
C THR A 158 12.65 -6.02 8.82
N VAL A 159 12.50 -7.35 8.76
CA VAL A 159 11.21 -8.04 8.86
C VAL A 159 10.75 -8.12 10.31
N ASP A 160 11.66 -8.41 11.25
CA ASP A 160 11.33 -8.46 12.67
C ASP A 160 10.97 -7.08 13.22
N ILE A 161 11.77 -6.07 12.88
CA ILE A 161 11.45 -4.67 13.18
C ILE A 161 10.09 -4.29 12.58
N ALA A 162 9.81 -4.74 11.35
CA ALA A 162 8.53 -4.51 10.70
C ALA A 162 7.37 -5.10 11.50
N ARG A 163 7.50 -6.34 11.99
CA ARG A 163 6.50 -6.97 12.87
C ARG A 163 6.29 -6.17 14.16
N THR A 164 7.37 -5.73 14.81
CA THR A 164 7.31 -4.93 16.05
C THR A 164 6.48 -3.66 15.89
N PHE A 165 6.68 -2.92 14.79
CA PHE A 165 5.96 -1.69 14.53
C PHE A 165 4.67 -1.90 13.71
N GLY A 166 4.33 -3.15 13.38
CA GLY A 166 3.21 -3.50 12.52
C GLY A 166 3.32 -2.91 11.11
N THR A 167 4.50 -2.73 10.55
CA THR A 167 4.73 -2.16 9.20
C THR A 167 5.29 -3.19 8.21
N SER A 168 5.34 -2.84 6.93
CA SER A 168 6.17 -3.49 5.91
C SER A 168 7.67 -3.33 6.18
N HIS A 169 8.45 -4.37 5.85
CA HIS A 169 9.92 -4.34 5.91
C HIS A 169 10.54 -3.32 4.92
N ARG A 170 9.82 -2.99 3.84
CA ARG A 170 10.23 -1.94 2.88
C ARG A 170 10.21 -0.57 3.55
N THR A 171 9.24 -0.34 4.43
CA THR A 171 9.16 0.88 5.24
C THR A 171 10.33 0.97 6.22
N VAL A 172 10.70 -0.13 6.89
CA VAL A 172 11.89 -0.16 7.75
C VAL A 172 13.15 0.19 6.97
N ARG A 173 13.31 -0.34 5.75
CA ARG A 173 14.42 0.06 4.86
C ARG A 173 14.40 1.55 4.48
N LYS A 174 13.22 2.15 4.33
CA LYS A 174 13.08 3.60 4.11
C LYS A 174 13.56 4.38 5.35
N TRP A 175 13.20 3.95 6.55
CA TRP A 175 13.66 4.58 7.80
C TRP A 175 15.19 4.51 7.94
N LEU A 176 15.80 3.35 7.67
CA LEU A 176 17.26 3.22 7.71
C LEU A 176 17.95 4.22 6.76
N ARG A 177 17.44 4.36 5.52
CA ARG A 177 17.97 5.35 4.57
C ARG A 177 17.75 6.79 5.03
N HIS A 178 16.58 7.10 5.57
CA HIS A 178 16.26 8.43 6.07
C HIS A 178 17.26 8.92 7.10
N TYR A 179 17.56 8.06 8.09
CA TYR A 179 18.49 8.35 9.16
C TYR A 179 19.95 8.08 8.77
N SER A 180 20.21 7.72 7.50
CA SER A 180 21.54 7.34 7.02
C SER A 180 22.20 6.22 7.86
N ILE A 181 21.39 5.33 8.42
CA ILE A 181 21.86 4.13 9.13
C ILE A 181 22.33 3.13 8.07
N ARG A 182 23.58 2.69 8.19
CA ARG A 182 24.19 1.75 7.25
C ARG A 182 23.41 0.44 7.20
N ILE A 183 23.04 0.01 6.00
CA ILE A 183 22.39 -1.29 5.78
C ILE A 183 23.47 -2.39 5.86
N ARG A 184 23.20 -3.43 6.65
CA ARG A 184 24.11 -4.57 6.81
C ARG A 184 24.18 -5.42 5.55
N SER A 185 25.35 -5.95 5.26
CA SER A 185 25.57 -6.97 4.23
C SER A 185 24.96 -8.32 4.63
N LEU A 186 24.85 -9.25 3.68
CA LEU A 186 24.39 -10.62 3.95
C LEU A 186 25.31 -11.37 4.93
N SER A 187 26.62 -11.10 4.89
CA SER A 187 27.58 -11.72 5.80
C SER A 187 27.35 -11.25 7.25
N GLU A 188 27.22 -9.93 7.44
CA GLU A 188 26.95 -9.33 8.75
C GLU A 188 25.59 -9.78 9.32
N ALA A 189 24.57 -9.92 8.47
CA ALA A 189 23.28 -10.46 8.90
C ALA A 189 23.37 -11.91 9.41
N ARG A 190 24.22 -12.74 8.80
CA ARG A 190 24.43 -14.15 9.18
C ARG A 190 25.24 -14.28 10.46
N GLN A 191 26.27 -13.46 10.65
CA GLN A 191 27.06 -13.43 11.87
C GLN A 191 26.20 -13.03 13.09
N ASN A 192 25.28 -12.08 12.92
CA ASN A 192 24.38 -11.64 13.99
C ASN A 192 23.35 -12.70 14.41
N LEU A 193 22.85 -13.53 13.50
CA LEU A 193 21.95 -14.64 13.84
C LEU A 193 22.62 -15.67 14.77
N PHE A 194 23.92 -15.88 14.61
CA PHE A 194 24.71 -16.79 15.44
C PHE A 194 24.95 -16.23 16.85
N ASN A 195 25.12 -14.90 16.97
CA ASN A 195 25.38 -14.24 18.24
C ASN A 195 24.11 -13.92 19.05
N ASN A 196 22.93 -13.87 18.42
CA ASN A 196 21.68 -13.40 19.04
C ASN A 196 20.69 -14.49 19.49
N GLN A 197 21.12 -15.75 19.59
CA GLN A 197 20.28 -16.83 20.12
C GLN A 197 19.77 -16.53 21.56
N HIS A 198 20.47 -15.67 22.30
CA HIS A 198 20.10 -15.21 23.64
C HIS A 198 19.05 -14.07 23.66
N TYR A 199 18.92 -13.27 22.60
CA TYR A 199 18.00 -12.12 22.56
C TYR A 199 16.56 -12.51 22.27
N LEU A 200 16.33 -13.59 21.51
CA LEU A 200 14.98 -14.19 21.36
C LEU A 200 14.40 -14.59 22.72
N ILE A 201 15.23 -15.17 23.60
CA ILE A 201 14.84 -15.60 24.94
C ILE A 201 14.48 -14.40 25.85
N LEU A 202 15.23 -13.31 25.76
CA LEU A 202 14.95 -12.10 26.55
C LEU A 202 13.72 -11.34 26.04
N TRP A 203 13.54 -11.23 24.73
CA TRP A 203 12.38 -10.59 24.13
C TRP A 203 11.09 -11.38 24.38
N GLU A 204 11.12 -12.72 24.30
CA GLU A 204 9.98 -13.58 24.68
C GLU A 204 9.62 -13.43 26.17
N ARG A 205 10.62 -13.20 27.04
CA ARG A 205 10.41 -12.96 28.47
C ARG A 205 9.79 -11.58 28.74
N GLU A 206 10.29 -10.53 28.08
CA GLU A 206 9.78 -9.16 28.21
C GLU A 206 8.37 -9.02 27.61
N ALA A 207 8.11 -9.58 26.43
CA ALA A 207 6.78 -9.60 25.81
C ALA A 207 5.74 -10.36 26.66
N LYS A 208 6.14 -11.48 27.30
CA LYS A 208 5.27 -12.17 28.27
C LYS A 208 4.99 -11.33 29.52
N ALA A 209 5.98 -10.57 30.00
CA ALA A 209 5.81 -9.70 31.16
C ALA A 209 4.84 -8.54 30.86
N GLU A 210 4.94 -7.91 29.69
CA GLU A 210 4.03 -6.86 29.24
C GLU A 210 2.60 -7.37 29.04
N SER A 211 2.43 -8.58 28.47
CA SER A 211 1.12 -9.23 28.34
C SER A 211 0.45 -9.46 29.71
N GLN A 212 1.21 -9.92 30.71
CA GLN A 212 0.69 -10.13 32.08
C GLN A 212 0.34 -8.82 32.79
N ILE A 213 1.02 -7.71 32.46
CA ILE A 213 0.71 -6.38 33.00
C ILE A 213 -0.61 -5.88 32.38
N LEU A 214 -0.81 -6.05 31.08
CA LEU A 214 -2.06 -5.69 30.40
C LEU A 214 -3.28 -6.48 30.93
N GLU A 215 -3.14 -7.78 31.15
CA GLU A 215 -4.20 -8.62 31.76
C GLU A 215 -4.56 -8.14 33.17
N LYS A 216 -3.57 -7.77 33.99
CA LYS A 216 -3.79 -7.24 35.35
C LYS A 216 -4.42 -5.84 35.34
N VAL A 217 -4.12 -5.02 34.35
CA VAL A 217 -4.73 -3.69 34.18
C VAL A 217 -6.19 -3.84 33.74
N GLN A 218 -6.49 -4.78 32.84
CA GLN A 218 -7.85 -5.08 32.39
C GLN A 218 -8.70 -5.71 33.49
N ALA A 219 -8.14 -6.61 34.31
CA ALA A 219 -8.82 -7.19 35.47
C ALA A 219 -9.17 -6.16 36.55
N LYS A 220 -8.42 -5.07 36.67
CA LYS A 220 -8.74 -3.95 37.59
C LYS A 220 -9.78 -2.96 37.06
N GLN A 221 -10.08 -2.99 35.77
CA GLN A 221 -11.06 -2.09 35.13
C GLN A 221 -12.45 -2.74 34.97
N GLY A 222 -12.58 -4.02 35.33
CA GLY A 222 -13.84 -4.78 35.31
C GLY A 222 -14.31 -5.27 36.67
N ALA A 223 -13.75 -4.75 37.78
CA ALA A 223 -14.12 -5.08 39.15
C ALA A 223 -14.68 -3.85 39.88
#